data_AF-A0A6B3LR64-F1
#
_entry.id   AF-A0A6B3LR64-F1
#
_cell.length_a   1.000
_cell.length_b   1.000
_cell.length_c   1.000
_cell.angle_alpha   90.00
_cell.angle_beta   90.00
_cell.angle_gamma   90.00
#
_symmetry.space_group_name_H-M   'P 1'
#
loop_
_entity.id
_entity.type
_entity.pdbx_description
1 polymer ?
#
loop_
_entity_poly.entity_id
_entity_poly.type
_entity_poly.pdbx_seq_one_letter_code
_entity_poly.pdbx_strand_id
1 'polypeptide(L)'
;MKQLLDSIRDNALTRIKNPLIGAFLFSWLALNIKGVSLFLLSSIPEKRLIIGNWSPNLYDDLFLPIILTVFYLGIVPWIHLLYQAFDEGVISQRRQNIKNQTLLTYYKGLREINERKTEADEDYIASLKQKNVLNWPDEKKRISAIAMENRKQLAKKINDMAAIEEKVVPALEGHNLTRQHLFEYIESLSKVERLLNESNMALDHLNGELAQQLKLIRTDLRTILKHNTCPNSLITYYKKDSIERLHETELNT
;
A
#
# COMPACT_ATOMS: atom_id res chain seq x y z
N MET A 1 37.54 -69.17 26.79
CA MET A 1 38.23 -67.93 26.38
C MET A 1 37.31 -66.95 25.65
N LYS A 2 36.56 -67.36 24.62
CA LYS A 2 35.60 -66.48 23.92
C LYS A 2 34.57 -65.83 24.87
N GLN A 3 33.95 -66.62 25.76
CA GLN A 3 32.99 -66.12 26.75
C GLN A 3 33.55 -65.05 27.72
N LEU A 4 34.85 -65.08 28.05
CA LEU A 4 35.48 -64.06 28.89
C LEU A 4 35.72 -62.76 28.12
N LEU A 5 36.15 -62.87 26.86
CA LEU A 5 36.28 -61.74 25.94
C LEU A 5 34.92 -61.08 25.67
N ASP A 6 33.88 -61.88 25.47
CA ASP A 6 32.50 -61.39 25.26
C ASP A 6 31.97 -60.70 26.53
N SER A 7 32.21 -61.27 27.71
CA SER A 7 31.81 -60.65 28.99
C SER A 7 32.54 -59.33 29.29
N ILE A 8 33.82 -59.21 28.92
CA ILE A 8 34.58 -57.96 29.08
C ILE A 8 34.12 -56.93 28.05
N ARG A 9 33.88 -57.36 26.80
CA ARG A 9 33.37 -56.52 25.73
C ARG A 9 32.00 -55.94 26.09
N ASP A 10 31.07 -56.78 26.56
CA ASP A 10 29.71 -56.34 26.89
C ASP A 10 29.70 -55.38 28.09
N ASN A 11 30.53 -55.65 29.11
CA ASN A 11 30.69 -54.73 30.24
C ASN A 11 31.36 -53.40 29.83
N ALA A 12 32.38 -53.44 28.96
CA ALA A 12 33.03 -52.25 28.45
C ALA A 12 32.07 -51.41 27.59
N LEU A 13 31.32 -52.05 26.69
CA LEU A 13 30.31 -51.39 25.86
C LEU A 13 29.20 -50.77 26.71
N THR A 14 28.77 -51.45 27.77
CA THR A 14 27.74 -50.92 28.68
C THR A 14 28.22 -49.70 29.45
N ARG A 15 29.50 -49.66 29.84
CA ARG A 15 30.10 -48.48 30.50
C ARG A 15 30.37 -47.34 29.52
N ILE A 16 30.78 -47.62 28.29
CA ILE A 16 30.98 -46.61 27.24
C ILE A 16 29.66 -45.96 26.82
N LYS A 17 28.52 -46.67 26.92
CA LYS A 17 27.18 -46.10 26.70
C LYS A 17 26.83 -44.99 27.71
N ASN A 18 27.49 -44.94 28.87
CA ASN A 18 27.33 -43.81 29.78
C ASN A 18 28.06 -42.59 29.19
N PRO A 19 27.36 -41.49 28.88
CA PRO A 19 27.95 -40.31 28.25
C PRO A 19 29.16 -39.75 29.00
N LEU A 20 29.18 -39.84 30.33
CA LEU A 20 30.32 -39.36 31.13
C LEU A 20 31.57 -40.22 30.92
N ILE A 21 31.42 -41.54 30.99
CA ILE A 21 32.53 -42.49 30.87
C ILE A 21 33.02 -42.55 29.43
N GLY A 22 32.09 -42.54 28.46
CA GLY A 22 32.40 -42.50 27.04
C GLY A 22 33.14 -41.22 26.64
N ALA A 23 32.66 -40.05 27.07
CA ALA A 23 33.32 -38.79 26.79
C ALA A 23 34.69 -38.69 27.48
N PHE A 24 34.81 -39.18 28.72
CA PHE A 24 36.11 -39.25 29.41
C PHE A 24 37.13 -40.12 28.68
N LEU A 25 36.75 -41.34 28.29
CA LEU A 25 37.62 -42.21 27.51
C LEU A 25 38.01 -41.58 26.16
N PHE A 26 37.06 -40.92 25.51
CA PHE A 26 37.32 -40.21 24.25
C PHE A 26 38.28 -39.03 24.43
N SER A 27 38.06 -38.19 25.45
CA SER A 27 38.93 -37.07 25.81
C SER A 27 40.33 -37.54 26.18
N TRP A 28 40.44 -38.61 26.97
CA TRP A 28 41.74 -39.20 27.33
C TRP A 28 42.48 -39.75 26.10
N LEU A 29 41.79 -40.50 25.24
CA LEU A 29 42.35 -41.01 23.98
C LEU A 29 42.76 -39.89 23.03
N ALA A 30 41.99 -38.80 22.95
CA ALA A 30 42.29 -37.67 22.09
C ALA A 30 43.57 -36.94 22.54
N LEU A 31 43.74 -36.75 23.85
CA LEU A 31 44.92 -36.09 24.42
C LEU A 31 46.16 -36.99 24.36
N ASN A 32 45.99 -38.29 24.59
CA ASN A 32 47.05 -39.29 24.54
C ASN A 32 47.20 -39.98 23.17
N ILE A 33 46.64 -39.41 22.10
CA ILE A 33 46.57 -40.05 20.78
C ILE A 33 47.95 -40.38 20.22
N LYS A 34 48.97 -39.56 20.49
CA LYS A 34 50.35 -39.81 20.06
C LYS A 34 50.92 -41.07 20.70
N GLY A 35 50.76 -41.24 22.01
CA GLY A 35 51.21 -42.43 22.73
C GLY A 35 50.44 -43.69 22.31
N VAL A 36 49.11 -43.56 22.19
CA VAL A 36 48.24 -44.68 21.79
C VAL A 36 48.50 -45.11 20.34
N SER A 37 48.63 -44.17 19.41
CA SER A 37 48.95 -44.49 18.00
C SER A 37 50.33 -45.11 17.85
N LEU A 38 51.36 -44.55 18.51
CA LEU A 38 52.72 -45.11 18.53
C LEU A 38 52.72 -46.53 19.12
N PHE A 39 51.94 -46.76 20.17
CA PHE A 39 51.78 -48.09 20.77
C PHE A 39 51.03 -49.08 19.86
N LEU A 40 50.02 -48.63 19.12
CA LEU A 40 49.27 -49.49 18.19
C LEU A 40 50.13 -49.88 16.98
N LEU A 41 50.89 -48.94 16.41
CA LEU A 41 51.68 -49.13 15.18
C LEU A 41 53.07 -49.72 15.40
N SER A 42 53.61 -49.72 16.62
CA SER A 42 54.95 -50.25 16.92
C SER A 42 55.04 -51.78 16.89
N SER A 43 56.25 -52.29 16.71
CA SER A 43 56.55 -53.72 16.78
C SER A 43 56.56 -54.24 18.23
N ILE A 44 56.38 -55.56 18.43
CA ILE A 44 56.35 -56.19 19.77
C ILE A 44 57.54 -55.81 20.68
N PRO A 45 58.81 -55.74 20.21
CA PRO A 45 59.92 -55.30 21.06
C PRO A 45 59.85 -53.81 21.44
N GLU A 46 59.41 -52.95 20.53
CA GLU A 46 59.25 -51.51 20.77
C GLU A 46 58.10 -51.23 21.75
N LYS A 47 57.01 -52.00 21.71
CA LYS A 47 55.90 -51.88 22.69
C LYS A 47 56.37 -52.06 24.13
N ARG A 48 57.31 -52.98 24.38
CA ARG A 48 57.87 -53.21 25.72
C ARG A 48 58.68 -52.01 26.20
N LEU A 49 59.44 -51.37 25.30
CA LEU A 49 60.20 -50.15 25.60
C LEU A 49 59.28 -48.95 25.87
N ILE A 50 58.20 -48.82 25.11
CA ILE A 50 57.19 -47.77 25.30
C ILE A 50 56.51 -47.91 26.66
N ILE A 51 56.11 -49.13 27.05
CA ILE A 51 55.50 -49.39 28.36
C ILE A 51 56.52 -49.15 29.49
N GLY A 52 57.78 -49.54 29.31
CA GLY A 52 58.82 -49.39 30.33
C GLY A 52 59.23 -47.94 30.61
N ASN A 53 59.11 -47.06 29.61
CA ASN A 53 59.46 -45.64 29.72
C ASN A 53 58.24 -44.73 29.97
N TRP A 54 57.03 -45.29 30.08
CA TRP A 54 55.84 -44.51 30.34
C TRP A 54 55.82 -44.03 31.79
N SER A 55 55.86 -42.71 31.99
CA SER A 55 55.70 -42.07 33.29
C SER A 55 54.33 -41.39 33.33
N PRO A 56 53.39 -41.89 34.15
CA PRO A 56 52.06 -41.29 34.23
C PRO A 56 52.15 -39.92 34.91
N ASN A 57 51.63 -38.88 34.26
CA ASN A 57 51.48 -37.56 34.86
C ASN A 57 50.01 -37.37 35.24
N LEU A 58 49.72 -37.28 36.54
CA LEU A 58 48.35 -37.12 37.06
C LEU A 58 47.63 -35.89 36.46
N TYR A 59 48.36 -34.82 36.16
CA TYR A 59 47.75 -33.62 35.59
C TYR A 59 47.29 -33.84 34.15
N ASP A 60 48.17 -34.33 33.30
CA ASP A 60 47.90 -34.53 31.87
C ASP A 60 47.00 -35.74 31.60
N ASP A 61 47.15 -36.81 32.40
CA ASP A 61 46.43 -38.07 32.19
C ASP A 61 45.08 -38.15 32.90
N LEU A 62 44.81 -37.31 33.91
CA LEU A 62 43.57 -37.37 34.67
C LEU A 62 42.81 -36.04 34.71
N PHE A 63 43.45 -34.94 35.12
CA PHE A 63 42.76 -33.66 35.27
C PHE A 63 42.35 -33.05 33.93
N LEU A 64 43.25 -33.03 32.94
CA LEU A 64 42.97 -32.45 31.62
C LEU A 64 41.81 -33.18 30.90
N PRO A 65 41.77 -34.52 30.83
CA PRO A 65 40.65 -35.24 30.24
C PRO A 65 39.33 -35.03 31.00
N ILE A 66 39.34 -34.93 32.33
CA ILE A 66 38.12 -34.64 33.12
C ILE A 66 37.56 -33.27 32.77
N ILE A 67 38.40 -32.24 32.72
CA ILE A 67 37.98 -30.88 32.35
C ILE A 67 37.41 -30.86 30.94
N LEU A 68 38.09 -31.52 29.99
CA LEU A 68 37.64 -31.61 28.60
C LEU A 68 36.31 -32.39 28.48
N THR A 69 36.10 -33.40 29.32
CA THR A 69 34.84 -34.17 29.39
C THR A 69 33.68 -33.29 29.83
N VAL A 70 33.86 -32.55 30.93
CA VAL A 70 32.83 -31.64 31.45
C VAL A 70 32.53 -30.55 30.43
N PHE A 71 33.56 -30.01 29.78
CA PHE A 71 33.42 -29.02 28.72
C PHE A 71 32.65 -29.59 27.51
N TYR A 72 32.99 -30.80 27.06
CA TYR A 72 32.33 -31.48 25.96
C TYR A 72 30.85 -31.77 26.27
N LEU A 73 30.54 -32.37 27.42
CA LEU A 73 29.16 -32.63 27.83
C LEU A 73 28.36 -31.34 28.02
N GLY A 74 28.99 -30.26 28.46
CA GLY A 74 28.36 -28.96 28.59
C GLY A 74 28.05 -28.36 27.22
N ILE A 75 29.02 -28.34 26.30
CA ILE A 75 28.94 -27.62 25.03
C ILE A 75 28.08 -28.33 23.99
N VAL A 76 28.08 -29.65 23.97
CA VAL A 76 27.29 -30.41 22.98
C VAL A 76 25.79 -30.02 23.01
N PRO A 77 25.12 -29.93 24.18
CA PRO A 77 23.77 -29.36 24.29
C PRO A 77 23.64 -27.94 23.73
N TRP A 78 24.59 -27.05 23.99
CA TRP A 78 24.56 -25.68 23.47
C TRP A 78 24.70 -25.64 21.96
N ILE A 79 25.60 -26.45 21.37
CA ILE A 79 25.73 -26.58 19.92
C ILE A 79 24.44 -27.14 19.31
N HIS A 80 23.81 -28.12 19.97
CA HIS A 80 22.55 -28.68 19.50
C HIS A 80 21.43 -27.63 19.51
N LEU A 81 21.31 -26.85 20.58
CA LEU A 81 20.36 -25.73 20.66
C LEU A 81 20.64 -24.67 19.60
N LEU A 82 21.91 -24.35 19.37
CA LEU A 82 22.29 -23.39 18.34
C LEU A 82 21.92 -23.90 16.94
N TYR A 83 22.18 -25.17 16.65
CA TYR A 83 21.79 -25.82 15.39
C TYR A 83 20.28 -25.78 15.19
N GLN A 84 19.52 -26.11 16.24
CA GLN A 84 18.06 -26.06 16.20
C GLN A 84 17.55 -24.64 15.97
N ALA A 85 18.12 -23.63 16.63
CA ALA A 85 17.76 -22.23 16.42
C ALA A 85 18.04 -21.76 14.96
N PHE A 86 19.14 -22.22 14.36
CA PHE A 86 19.44 -21.95 12.95
C PHE A 86 18.46 -22.64 11.99
N ASP A 87 18.14 -23.92 12.24
CA ASP A 87 17.21 -24.68 11.40
C ASP A 87 15.77 -24.14 11.50
N GLU A 88 15.34 -23.80 12.73
CA GLU A 88 14.05 -23.19 12.99
C GLU A 88 13.91 -21.80 12.34
N GLY A 89 14.94 -20.95 12.44
CA GLY A 89 14.88 -19.58 11.95
C GLY A 89 14.79 -19.43 10.44
N VAL A 90 15.53 -20.24 9.66
CA VAL A 90 15.65 -20.03 8.19
C VAL A 90 14.84 -21.04 7.38
N ILE A 91 14.86 -22.30 7.78
CA ILE A 91 14.32 -23.41 6.97
C ILE A 91 12.90 -23.76 7.43
N SER A 92 12.66 -23.77 8.75
CA SER A 92 11.35 -24.17 9.27
C SER A 92 10.24 -23.18 8.93
N GLN A 93 10.48 -21.86 8.96
CA GLN A 93 9.48 -20.85 8.63
C GLN A 93 8.97 -21.02 7.18
N ARG A 94 9.88 -21.26 6.24
CA ARG A 94 9.52 -21.53 4.84
C ARG A 94 8.75 -22.83 4.70
N ARG A 95 9.19 -23.90 5.38
CA ARG A 95 8.53 -25.20 5.33
C ARG A 95 7.14 -25.19 5.98
N GLN A 96 6.97 -24.48 7.08
CA GLN A 96 5.68 -24.31 7.76
C GLN A 96 4.71 -23.52 6.88
N ASN A 97 5.16 -22.43 6.25
CA ASN A 97 4.32 -21.67 5.32
C ASN A 97 3.86 -22.52 4.13
N ILE A 98 4.75 -23.33 3.55
CA ILE A 98 4.39 -24.26 2.46
C ILE A 98 3.37 -25.29 2.95
N LYS A 99 3.61 -25.94 4.10
CA LYS A 99 2.66 -26.91 4.69
C LYS A 99 1.29 -26.29 4.94
N ASN A 100 1.26 -25.07 5.50
CA ASN A 100 0.02 -24.34 5.75
C ASN A 100 -0.71 -24.00 4.46
N GLN A 101 -0.01 -23.56 3.42
CA GLN A 101 -0.59 -23.33 2.10
C GLN A 101 -1.16 -24.61 1.48
N THR A 102 -0.43 -25.73 1.55
CA THR A 102 -0.92 -27.03 1.06
C THR A 102 -2.17 -27.47 1.81
N LEU A 103 -2.20 -27.33 3.13
CA LEU A 103 -3.38 -27.64 3.96
C LEU A 103 -4.57 -26.76 3.57
N LEU A 104 -4.37 -25.46 3.38
CA LEU A 104 -5.43 -24.55 2.94
C LEU A 104 -6.00 -24.96 1.58
N THR A 105 -5.14 -25.30 0.62
CA THR A 105 -5.57 -25.77 -0.71
C THR A 105 -6.37 -27.07 -0.61
N TYR A 106 -5.92 -28.01 0.23
CA TYR A 106 -6.63 -29.27 0.46
C TYR A 106 -8.05 -29.04 1.02
N TYR A 107 -8.19 -28.22 2.07
CA TYR A 107 -9.51 -27.93 2.66
C TYR A 107 -10.42 -27.14 1.72
N LYS A 108 -9.86 -26.25 0.89
CA LYS A 108 -10.62 -25.56 -0.16
C LYS A 108 -11.19 -26.54 -1.18
N GLY A 109 -10.36 -27.47 -1.68
CA GLY A 109 -10.82 -28.52 -2.60
C GLY A 109 -11.88 -29.41 -1.96
N LEU A 110 -11.72 -29.77 -0.68
CA LEU A 110 -12.71 -30.57 0.04
C LEU A 110 -14.04 -29.83 0.19
N ARG A 111 -14.01 -28.52 0.46
CA ARG A 111 -15.20 -27.67 0.50
C ARG A 111 -15.89 -27.61 -0.86
N GLU A 112 -15.15 -27.40 -1.94
CA GLU A 112 -15.71 -27.35 -3.29
C GLU A 112 -16.36 -28.68 -3.69
N ILE A 113 -15.72 -29.81 -3.35
CA ILE A 113 -16.30 -31.14 -3.59
C ILE A 113 -17.58 -31.32 -2.78
N ASN A 114 -17.60 -30.90 -1.51
CA ASN A 114 -18.79 -30.98 -0.67
C ASN A 114 -19.92 -30.06 -1.16
N GLU A 115 -19.58 -28.87 -1.63
CA GLU A 115 -20.54 -27.92 -2.22
C GLU A 115 -21.16 -28.54 -3.48
N ARG A 116 -20.35 -29.03 -4.41
CA ARG A 116 -20.85 -29.73 -5.61
C ARG A 116 -21.68 -30.97 -5.28
N LYS A 117 -21.29 -31.74 -4.26
CA LYS A 117 -22.07 -32.89 -3.79
C LYS A 117 -23.42 -32.47 -3.22
N THR A 118 -23.45 -31.37 -2.45
CA THR A 118 -24.68 -30.82 -1.89
C THR A 118 -25.58 -30.23 -3.00
N GLU A 119 -24.98 -29.56 -3.99
CA GLU A 119 -25.70 -29.02 -5.15
C GLU A 119 -26.24 -30.11 -6.07
N ALA A 120 -25.52 -31.22 -6.22
CA ALA A 120 -25.94 -32.39 -6.97
C ALA A 120 -26.95 -33.28 -6.22
N ASP A 121 -27.16 -33.02 -4.93
CA ASP A 121 -28.09 -33.78 -4.10
C ASP A 121 -29.54 -33.50 -4.52
N GLU A 122 -30.29 -34.55 -4.83
CA GLU A 122 -31.64 -34.45 -5.38
C GLU A 122 -32.60 -33.77 -4.40
N ASP A 123 -32.43 -34.03 -3.09
CA ASP A 123 -33.22 -33.43 -2.02
C ASP A 123 -32.99 -31.91 -1.91
N TYR A 124 -31.74 -31.47 -2.08
CA TYR A 124 -31.39 -30.06 -2.06
C TYR A 124 -32.01 -29.34 -3.27
N ILE A 125 -31.89 -29.92 -4.47
CA ILE A 125 -32.49 -29.40 -5.70
C ILE A 125 -34.02 -29.34 -5.56
N ALA A 126 -34.66 -30.37 -5.00
CA ALA A 126 -36.10 -30.38 -4.76
C ALA A 126 -36.53 -29.27 -3.81
N SER A 127 -35.80 -29.07 -2.71
CA SER A 127 -36.07 -28.00 -1.73
C SER A 127 -35.87 -26.60 -2.32
N LEU A 128 -34.86 -26.39 -3.18
CA LEU A 128 -34.62 -25.13 -3.88
C LEU A 128 -35.74 -24.85 -4.88
N LYS A 129 -36.17 -25.85 -5.66
CA LYS A 129 -37.30 -25.72 -6.58
C LYS A 129 -38.57 -25.35 -5.82
N GLN A 130 -38.85 -26.00 -4.70
CA GLN A 130 -40.02 -25.70 -3.87
C GLN A 130 -39.97 -24.27 -3.31
N LYS A 131 -38.83 -23.83 -2.75
CA LYS A 131 -38.65 -22.47 -2.25
C LYS A 131 -38.78 -21.42 -3.36
N ASN A 132 -38.17 -21.68 -4.53
CA ASN A 132 -38.25 -20.78 -5.68
C ASN A 132 -39.68 -20.69 -6.21
N VAL A 133 -40.40 -21.81 -6.34
CA VAL A 133 -41.80 -21.82 -6.78
C VAL A 133 -42.70 -21.08 -5.79
N LEU A 134 -42.48 -21.24 -4.49
CA LEU A 134 -43.28 -20.58 -3.46
C LEU A 134 -43.04 -19.07 -3.42
N ASN A 135 -41.78 -18.62 -3.57
CA ASN A 135 -41.41 -17.21 -3.43
C ASN A 135 -41.47 -16.41 -4.75
N TRP A 136 -41.55 -17.09 -5.90
CA TRP A 136 -41.58 -16.44 -7.21
C TRP A 136 -42.73 -15.43 -7.39
N PRO A 137 -43.98 -15.71 -6.96
CA PRO A 137 -45.07 -14.74 -7.06
C PRO A 137 -44.79 -13.46 -6.27
N ASP A 138 -44.23 -13.58 -5.06
CA ASP A 138 -43.91 -12.46 -4.19
C ASP A 138 -42.74 -11.63 -4.73
N GLU A 139 -41.70 -12.29 -5.23
CA GLU A 139 -40.56 -11.61 -5.85
C GLU A 139 -41.00 -10.86 -7.12
N LYS A 140 -41.82 -11.48 -7.96
CA LYS A 140 -42.38 -10.85 -9.16
C LYS A 140 -43.22 -9.63 -8.82
N LYS A 141 -44.00 -9.69 -7.73
CA LYS A 141 -44.78 -8.56 -7.22
C LYS A 141 -43.89 -7.45 -6.67
N ARG A 142 -42.78 -7.79 -6.02
CA ARG A 142 -41.79 -6.82 -5.54
C ARG A 142 -41.10 -6.10 -6.70
N ILE A 143 -40.63 -6.86 -7.71
CA ILE A 143 -39.98 -6.32 -8.90
C ILE A 143 -40.94 -5.41 -9.67
N SER A 144 -42.20 -5.80 -9.83
CA SER A 144 -43.19 -4.97 -10.53
C SER A 144 -43.49 -3.67 -9.76
N ALA A 145 -43.57 -3.72 -8.42
CA ALA A 145 -43.73 -2.53 -7.60
C ALA A 145 -42.54 -1.56 -7.73
N ILE A 146 -41.31 -2.07 -7.70
CA ILE A 146 -40.09 -1.26 -7.91
C ILE A 146 -40.09 -0.64 -9.31
N ALA A 147 -40.44 -1.41 -10.34
CA ALA A 147 -40.52 -0.91 -11.71
C ALA A 147 -41.58 0.20 -11.86
N MET A 148 -42.72 0.07 -11.17
CA MET A 148 -43.78 1.08 -11.19
C MET A 148 -43.37 2.36 -10.47
N GLU A 149 -42.71 2.25 -9.32
CA GLU A 149 -42.19 3.40 -8.58
C GLU A 149 -41.09 4.12 -9.36
N ASN A 150 -40.15 3.39 -9.97
CA ASN A 150 -39.11 3.99 -10.81
C ASN A 150 -39.71 4.74 -12.01
N ARG A 151 -40.74 4.18 -12.67
CA ARG A 151 -41.45 4.88 -13.75
C ARG A 151 -42.10 6.17 -13.26
N LYS A 152 -42.70 6.17 -12.07
CA LYS A 152 -43.31 7.35 -11.47
C LYS A 152 -42.27 8.44 -11.15
N GLN A 153 -41.13 8.06 -10.60
CA GLN A 153 -40.04 8.99 -10.31
C GLN A 153 -39.44 9.60 -11.57
N LEU A 154 -39.26 8.80 -12.63
CA LEU A 154 -38.80 9.29 -13.93
C LEU A 154 -39.80 10.26 -14.55
N ALA A 155 -41.10 9.94 -14.53
CA ALA A 155 -42.14 10.85 -15.00
C ALA A 155 -42.13 12.19 -14.25
N LYS A 156 -41.93 12.16 -12.93
CA LYS A 156 -41.80 13.38 -12.12
C LYS A 156 -40.57 14.20 -12.53
N LYS A 157 -39.40 13.58 -12.66
CA LYS A 157 -38.17 14.27 -13.08
C LYS A 157 -38.29 14.89 -14.47
N ILE A 158 -38.97 14.22 -15.40
CA ILE A 158 -39.23 14.77 -16.75
C ILE A 158 -40.13 16.01 -16.65
N ASN A 159 -41.19 15.96 -15.85
CA ASN A 159 -42.06 17.14 -15.65
C ASN A 159 -41.32 18.29 -14.97
N ASP A 160 -40.50 18.01 -13.95
CA ASP A 160 -39.70 19.02 -13.27
C ASP A 160 -38.68 19.66 -14.24
N MET A 161 -38.07 18.84 -15.12
CA MET A 161 -37.15 19.32 -16.16
C MET A 161 -37.85 20.19 -17.20
N ALA A 162 -39.05 19.80 -17.65
CA ALA A 162 -39.86 20.61 -18.57
C ALA A 162 -40.25 21.97 -17.94
N ALA A 163 -40.61 22.00 -16.65
CA ALA A 163 -40.92 23.24 -15.94
C ALA A 163 -39.68 24.14 -15.72
N ILE A 164 -38.49 23.54 -15.62
CA ILE A 164 -37.23 24.31 -15.58
C ILE A 164 -36.92 24.86 -16.97
N GLU A 165 -37.07 24.05 -18.03
CA GLU A 165 -36.85 24.47 -19.41
C GLU A 165 -37.75 25.65 -19.78
N GLU A 166 -39.03 25.62 -19.41
CA GLU A 166 -39.98 26.72 -19.59
C GLU A 166 -39.50 28.04 -18.96
N LYS A 167 -38.77 28.00 -17.84
CA LYS A 167 -38.25 29.21 -17.16
C LYS A 167 -36.90 29.66 -17.68
N VAL A 168 -36.04 28.72 -18.07
CA VAL A 168 -34.66 29.01 -18.47
C VAL A 168 -34.58 29.51 -19.90
N VAL A 169 -35.38 28.96 -20.82
CA VAL A 169 -35.41 29.38 -22.24
C VAL A 169 -35.71 30.88 -22.39
N PRO A 170 -36.80 31.44 -21.82
CA PRO A 170 -37.10 32.87 -21.98
C PRO A 170 -36.07 33.78 -21.28
N ALA A 171 -35.52 33.34 -20.14
CA ALA A 171 -34.46 34.08 -19.47
C ALA A 171 -33.18 34.13 -20.32
N LEU A 172 -32.83 33.01 -20.95
CA LEU A 172 -31.67 32.91 -21.84
C LEU A 172 -31.87 33.73 -23.12
N GLU A 173 -33.06 33.70 -23.72
CA GLU A 173 -33.42 34.53 -24.86
C GLU A 173 -33.36 36.03 -24.51
N GLY A 174 -33.90 36.43 -23.35
CA GLY A 174 -33.83 37.81 -22.86
C GLY A 174 -32.39 38.29 -22.63
N HIS A 175 -31.53 37.44 -22.06
CA HIS A 175 -30.11 37.75 -21.91
C HIS A 175 -29.38 37.88 -23.26
N ASN A 176 -29.70 37.03 -24.24
CA ASN A 176 -29.12 37.11 -25.58
C ASN A 176 -29.54 38.39 -26.31
N LEU A 177 -30.81 38.78 -26.21
CA LEU A 177 -31.30 40.03 -26.79
C LEU A 177 -30.62 41.25 -26.16
N THR A 178 -30.51 41.27 -24.83
CA THR A 178 -29.80 42.34 -24.10
C THR A 178 -28.34 42.44 -24.53
N ARG A 179 -27.70 41.28 -24.73
CA ARG A 179 -26.31 41.22 -25.21
C ARG A 179 -26.16 41.78 -26.62
N GLN A 180 -27.11 41.52 -27.52
CA GLN A 180 -27.13 42.08 -28.87
C GLN A 180 -27.25 43.61 -28.85
N HIS A 181 -28.20 44.15 -28.07
CA HIS A 181 -28.34 45.61 -27.93
C HIS A 181 -27.10 46.28 -27.36
N LEU A 182 -26.41 45.63 -26.40
CA LEU A 182 -25.14 46.13 -25.89
C LEU A 182 -24.04 46.15 -26.96
N PHE A 183 -23.98 45.15 -27.84
CA PHE A 183 -23.06 45.14 -28.97
C PHE A 183 -23.33 46.29 -29.95
N GLU A 184 -24.58 46.51 -30.31
CA GLU A 184 -25.00 47.62 -31.20
C GLU A 184 -24.65 48.99 -30.58
N TYR A 185 -24.86 49.13 -29.27
CA TYR A 185 -24.51 50.34 -28.54
C TYR A 185 -22.99 50.58 -28.48
N ILE A 186 -22.18 49.53 -28.29
CA ILE A 186 -20.72 49.62 -28.36
C ILE A 186 -20.27 50.04 -29.77
N GLU A 187 -20.93 49.53 -30.81
CA GLU A 187 -20.64 49.89 -32.20
C GLU A 187 -20.99 51.35 -32.48
N SER A 188 -22.15 51.83 -32.03
CA SER A 188 -22.54 53.23 -32.20
C SER A 188 -21.60 54.19 -31.45
N LEU A 189 -21.20 53.85 -30.21
CA LEU A 189 -20.18 54.59 -29.46
C LEU A 189 -18.84 54.65 -30.21
N SER A 190 -18.44 53.55 -30.86
CA SER A 190 -17.20 53.53 -31.64
C SER A 190 -17.25 54.46 -32.87
N LYS A 191 -18.42 54.58 -33.51
CA LYS A 191 -18.64 55.50 -34.63
C LYS A 191 -18.57 56.95 -34.16
N VAL A 192 -19.18 57.27 -33.03
CA VAL A 192 -19.14 58.61 -32.42
C VAL A 192 -17.72 58.99 -32.00
N GLU A 193 -16.97 58.11 -31.34
CA GLU A 193 -15.56 58.34 -30.98
C GLU A 193 -14.70 58.61 -32.21
N ARG A 194 -14.93 57.87 -33.31
CA ARG A 194 -14.20 58.07 -34.56
C ARG A 194 -14.52 59.44 -35.19
N LEU A 195 -15.79 59.83 -35.23
CA LEU A 195 -16.21 61.15 -35.74
C LEU A 195 -15.65 62.30 -34.91
N LEU A 196 -15.59 62.15 -33.59
CA LEU A 196 -14.97 63.13 -32.69
C LEU A 196 -13.46 63.25 -32.93
N ASN A 197 -12.75 62.14 -33.09
CA ASN A 197 -11.32 62.15 -33.42
C ASN A 197 -11.05 62.72 -34.83
N GLU A 198 -11.94 62.52 -35.79
CA GLU A 198 -11.83 63.11 -37.14
C GLU A 198 -12.13 64.63 -37.13
N SER A 199 -12.91 65.12 -36.15
CA SER A 199 -13.22 66.55 -35.98
C SER A 199 -12.13 67.39 -35.29
N ASN A 200 -11.02 66.78 -34.86
CA ASN A 200 -9.83 67.40 -34.23
C ASN A 200 -9.03 68.35 -35.14
N MET A 201 -9.66 69.04 -36.08
CA MET A 201 -9.04 70.14 -36.82
C MET A 201 -9.56 71.53 -36.42
N ALA A 202 -10.45 71.67 -35.42
CA ALA A 202 -11.00 73.00 -35.10
C ALA A 202 -11.31 73.34 -33.62
N LEU A 203 -11.20 72.46 -32.62
CA LEU A 203 -11.49 72.82 -31.21
C LEU A 203 -10.74 71.90 -30.20
N ASP A 204 -9.53 72.30 -29.80
CA ASP A 204 -8.47 71.37 -29.35
C ASP A 204 -8.55 70.78 -27.92
N HIS A 205 -9.42 71.24 -27.01
CA HIS A 205 -9.40 70.75 -25.62
C HIS A 205 -10.63 69.90 -25.23
N LEU A 206 -11.84 70.40 -25.50
CA LEU A 206 -13.09 69.75 -25.05
C LEU A 206 -13.37 68.43 -25.80
N ASN A 207 -13.04 68.38 -27.09
CA ASN A 207 -13.26 67.20 -27.92
C ASN A 207 -12.29 66.07 -27.58
N GLY A 208 -11.07 66.41 -27.13
CA GLY A 208 -10.08 65.44 -26.64
C GLY A 208 -10.52 64.74 -25.36
N GLU A 209 -11.05 65.50 -24.39
CA GLU A 209 -11.55 64.96 -23.12
C GLU A 209 -12.77 64.05 -23.35
N LEU A 210 -13.70 64.47 -24.23
CA LEU A 210 -14.89 63.69 -24.55
C LEU A 210 -14.55 62.40 -25.32
N ALA A 211 -13.58 62.44 -26.24
CA ALA A 211 -13.09 61.23 -26.92
C ALA A 211 -12.41 60.25 -25.96
N GLN A 212 -11.66 60.75 -24.97
CA GLN A 212 -11.02 59.94 -23.94
C GLN A 212 -12.05 59.28 -23.00
N GLN A 213 -13.10 60.01 -22.61
CA GLN A 213 -14.20 59.46 -21.80
C GLN A 213 -14.99 58.39 -22.56
N LEU A 214 -15.28 58.61 -23.85
CA LEU A 214 -15.94 57.61 -24.71
C LEU A 214 -15.11 56.32 -24.85
N LYS A 215 -13.78 56.45 -24.97
CA LYS A 215 -12.86 55.31 -25.03
C LYS A 215 -12.87 54.48 -23.75
N LEU A 216 -12.99 55.12 -22.58
CA LEU A 216 -13.10 54.43 -21.29
C LEU A 216 -14.44 53.71 -21.16
N ILE A 217 -15.56 54.38 -21.50
CA ILE A 217 -16.91 53.78 -21.53
C ILE A 217 -16.94 52.54 -22.43
N ARG A 218 -16.34 52.61 -23.63
CA ARG A 218 -16.27 51.47 -24.55
C ARG A 218 -15.47 50.30 -23.98
N THR A 219 -14.31 50.58 -23.36
CA THR A 219 -13.46 49.55 -22.76
C THR A 219 -14.16 48.83 -21.60
N ASP A 220 -14.88 49.59 -20.79
CA ASP A 220 -15.67 49.06 -19.68
C ASP A 220 -16.84 48.20 -20.20
N LEU A 221 -17.65 48.68 -21.15
CA LEU A 221 -18.75 47.91 -21.73
C LEU A 221 -18.27 46.60 -22.40
N ARG A 222 -17.12 46.63 -23.09
CA ARG A 222 -16.53 45.43 -23.70
C ARG A 222 -16.04 44.42 -22.64
N THR A 223 -15.57 44.90 -21.49
CA THR A 223 -15.12 44.04 -20.38
C THR A 223 -16.30 43.38 -19.66
N ILE A 224 -17.39 44.12 -19.44
CA ILE A 224 -18.66 43.60 -18.89
C ILE A 224 -19.19 42.47 -19.77
N LEU A 225 -19.17 42.66 -21.09
CA LEU A 225 -19.69 41.70 -22.06
C LEU A 225 -18.85 40.41 -22.19
N LYS A 226 -17.57 40.44 -21.75
CA LYS A 226 -16.64 39.31 -21.82
C LYS A 226 -16.55 38.53 -20.50
N HIS A 227 -16.67 39.19 -19.35
CA HIS A 227 -16.30 38.59 -18.06
C HIS A 227 -17.34 38.70 -16.94
N ASN A 228 -18.53 39.30 -17.13
CA ASN A 228 -19.55 39.48 -16.07
C ASN A 228 -19.02 40.22 -14.81
N THR A 229 -17.91 40.94 -14.92
CA THR A 229 -17.29 41.70 -13.83
C THR A 229 -17.43 43.19 -14.08
N CYS A 230 -17.75 43.95 -13.03
CA CYS A 230 -17.86 45.42 -13.07
C CYS A 230 -16.47 46.03 -13.29
N PRO A 231 -16.23 46.77 -14.39
CA PRO A 231 -14.94 47.34 -14.68
C PRO A 231 -14.82 48.70 -13.99
N ASN A 232 -13.71 48.90 -13.29
CA ASN A 232 -13.49 50.08 -12.46
C ASN A 232 -12.87 51.27 -13.23
N SER A 233 -12.69 51.19 -14.56
CA SER A 233 -11.79 52.12 -15.26
C SER A 233 -12.30 53.56 -15.30
N LEU A 234 -13.61 53.76 -15.51
CA LEU A 234 -14.27 55.08 -15.39
C LEU A 234 -14.19 55.66 -13.98
N ILE A 235 -14.47 54.84 -12.95
CA ILE A 235 -14.44 55.28 -11.54
C ILE A 235 -13.01 55.68 -11.15
N THR A 236 -12.01 54.93 -11.59
CA THR A 236 -10.60 55.30 -11.35
C THR A 236 -10.16 56.54 -12.12
N TYR A 237 -10.70 56.80 -13.32
CA TYR A 237 -10.38 57.99 -14.10
C TYR A 237 -10.90 59.27 -13.42
N TYR A 238 -12.19 59.28 -13.04
CA TYR A 238 -12.77 60.44 -12.33
C TYR A 238 -12.16 60.66 -10.95
N LYS A 239 -11.76 59.59 -10.25
CA LYS A 239 -11.06 59.70 -8.96
C LYS A 239 -9.66 60.29 -9.11
N LYS A 240 -8.97 60.06 -10.23
CA LYS A 240 -7.64 60.60 -10.50
C LYS A 240 -7.70 62.07 -10.92
N ASP A 241 -8.62 62.41 -11.82
CA ASP A 241 -8.86 63.79 -12.30
C ASP A 241 -9.30 64.74 -11.17
N SER A 242 -10.14 64.27 -10.24
CA SER A 242 -10.52 65.06 -9.05
C SER A 242 -9.37 65.30 -8.07
N ILE A 243 -8.38 64.40 -7.98
CA ILE A 243 -7.19 64.57 -7.13
C ILE A 243 -6.20 65.54 -7.79
N GLU A 244 -6.01 65.48 -9.11
CA GLU A 244 -5.11 66.40 -9.84
C GLU A 244 -5.60 67.86 -9.78
N ARG A 245 -6.91 68.10 -9.91
CA ARG A 245 -7.50 69.46 -9.79
C ARG A 245 -7.38 70.06 -8.39
N LEU A 246 -7.38 69.24 -7.33
CA LEU A 246 -7.17 69.69 -5.94
C LEU A 246 -5.70 70.08 -5.69
N HIS A 247 -4.75 69.36 -6.29
CA HIS A 247 -3.32 69.68 -6.16
C HIS A 247 -2.92 70.97 -6.90
N GLU A 248 -3.56 71.27 -8.04
CA GLU A 248 -3.34 72.54 -8.77
C GLU A 248 -3.92 73.77 -8.07
N THR A 249 -4.93 73.59 -7.20
CA THR A 249 -5.51 74.69 -6.42
C THR A 249 -4.68 75.02 -5.18
N GLU A 250 -4.00 74.05 -4.57
CA GLU A 250 -3.11 74.28 -3.41
C GLU A 250 -1.75 74.90 -3.77
N LEU A 251 -1.28 74.72 -5.01
CA LEU A 251 0.01 75.28 -5.49
C LEU A 251 -0.08 76.74 -5.96
N ASN A 252 -1.29 77.30 -6.08
CA ASN A 252 -1.56 78.67 -6.53
C ASN A 252 -2.00 79.63 -5.40
N THR A 253 -1.86 79.20 -4.13
CA THR A 253 -2.07 80.01 -2.92
C THR A 253 -0.78 80.12 -2.12
#